data_AF-A0A914I809-F1
#
_entry.id   AF-A0A914I809-F1
#
_cell.length_a   1.000
_cell.length_b   1.000
_cell.length_c   1.000
_cell.angle_alpha   90.00
_cell.angle_beta   90.00
_cell.angle_gamma   90.00
#
_symmetry.space_group_name_H-M   'P 1'
#
loop_
_entity.id
_entity.type
_entity.pdbx_description
1 polymer ?
#
loop_
_entity_poly.entity_id
_entity_poly.type
_entity_poly.pdbx_seq_one_letter_code
_entity_poly.pdbx_strand_id
1 'polypeptide(L)'
;MRSFEQAVCGQFRQIDAKFGQITNQLRIQDTVDRVRELDSSIKELENIRESDTFQMHEKLFEVDGEVEKMNLRIASFERLSRVQFGKIIERMKSEVSKITENLDALQGRVILLEFEQEESSPQWMEDGHSQEHEQLPGEQNNAVNTDGGEECRIMVSDPFLGGISPLEGYDGNPTISFARWVAKLEDMLSLYPQLTEPQKLSRLRILLKGQARAEFDAMDTPPTDLSEVGQWGYFGKLHR
;
A
#
# COMPACT_ATOMS: atom_id res chain seq x y z
N MET A 1 -31.37 87.67 -39.13
CA MET A 1 -30.24 86.93 -38.53
C MET A 1 -30.70 85.95 -37.45
N ARG A 2 -31.43 86.36 -36.41
CA ARG A 2 -31.82 85.46 -35.29
C ARG A 2 -32.59 84.18 -35.69
N SER A 3 -33.46 84.23 -36.71
CA SER A 3 -34.21 83.05 -37.19
C SER A 3 -33.34 82.03 -37.93
N PHE A 4 -32.29 82.49 -38.62
CA PHE A 4 -31.34 81.63 -39.32
C PHE A 4 -30.44 80.91 -38.32
N GLU A 5 -29.90 81.64 -37.34
CA GLU A 5 -29.08 81.06 -36.26
C GLU A 5 -29.86 79.99 -35.48
N GLN A 6 -31.12 80.25 -35.15
CA GLN A 6 -31.96 79.28 -34.43
C GLN A 6 -32.25 78.02 -35.26
N ALA A 7 -32.48 78.16 -36.57
CA ALA A 7 -32.66 77.03 -37.47
C ALA A 7 -31.38 76.19 -37.60
N VAL A 8 -30.22 76.84 -37.75
CA VAL A 8 -28.92 76.18 -37.84
C VAL A 8 -28.59 75.45 -36.53
N CYS A 9 -28.74 76.10 -35.38
CA CYS A 9 -28.54 75.46 -34.08
C CYS A 9 -29.51 74.28 -33.84
N GLY A 10 -30.76 74.38 -34.31
CA GLY A 10 -31.73 73.29 -34.25
C GLY A 10 -31.30 72.07 -35.08
N GLN A 11 -30.78 72.31 -36.29
CA GLN A 11 -30.25 71.25 -37.15
C GLN A 11 -29.01 70.59 -36.56
N PHE A 12 -28.08 71.36 -35.99
CA PHE A 12 -26.90 70.79 -35.32
C PHE A 12 -27.27 69.88 -34.15
N ARG A 13 -28.21 70.30 -33.29
CA ARG A 13 -28.70 69.45 -32.18
C ARG A 13 -29.36 68.16 -32.68
N GLN A 14 -30.10 68.23 -33.79
CA GLN A 14 -30.71 67.06 -34.39
C GLN A 14 -29.67 66.10 -34.97
N ILE A 15 -28.60 66.64 -35.55
CA ILE A 15 -27.46 65.87 -36.05
C ILE A 15 -26.71 65.20 -34.89
N ASP A 16 -26.41 65.92 -33.82
CA ASP A 16 -25.75 65.38 -32.62
C ASP A 16 -26.56 64.24 -31.99
N ALA A 17 -27.89 64.40 -31.89
CA ALA A 17 -28.78 63.36 -31.38
C ALA A 17 -28.76 62.10 -32.27
N LYS A 18 -28.73 62.26 -33.60
CA LYS A 18 -28.61 61.14 -34.54
C LYS A 18 -27.24 60.46 -34.43
N PHE A 19 -26.16 61.22 -34.31
CA PHE A 19 -24.83 60.64 -34.08
C PHE A 19 -24.78 59.83 -32.79
N GLY A 20 -25.34 60.35 -31.69
CA GLY A 20 -25.43 59.62 -30.42
C GLY A 20 -26.20 58.30 -30.55
N GLN A 21 -27.30 58.27 -31.31
CA GLN A 21 -28.03 57.04 -31.60
C GLN A 21 -27.20 56.05 -32.42
N ILE A 22 -26.51 56.50 -33.47
CA ILE A 22 -25.65 55.67 -34.31
C ILE A 22 -24.50 55.08 -33.49
N THR A 23 -23.83 55.87 -32.66
CA THR A 23 -22.73 55.39 -31.78
C THR A 23 -23.23 54.33 -30.81
N ASN A 24 -24.42 54.51 -30.22
CA ASN A 24 -25.00 53.50 -29.34
C ASN A 24 -25.37 52.22 -30.08
N GLN A 25 -25.94 52.31 -31.29
CA GLN A 25 -26.23 51.15 -32.12
C GLN A 25 -24.97 50.38 -32.50
N LEU A 26 -23.90 51.08 -32.90
CA LEU A 26 -22.61 50.45 -33.21
C LEU A 26 -22.02 49.73 -31.99
N ARG A 27 -22.12 50.32 -30.80
CA ARG A 27 -21.64 49.68 -29.56
C ARG A 27 -22.44 48.43 -29.19
N ILE A 28 -23.76 48.47 -29.37
CA ILE A 28 -24.62 47.31 -29.17
C ILE A 28 -24.26 46.21 -30.18
N GLN A 29 -24.03 46.57 -31.44
CA GLN A 29 -23.67 45.61 -32.49
C GLN A 29 -22.33 44.92 -32.19
N ASP A 30 -21.29 45.67 -31.80
CA ASP A 30 -19.99 45.09 -31.40
C ASP A 30 -20.16 44.11 -30.22
N THR A 31 -21.04 44.44 -29.27
CA THR A 31 -21.33 43.55 -28.13
C THR A 31 -22.03 42.27 -28.60
N VAL A 32 -23.00 42.37 -29.52
CA VAL A 32 -23.72 41.22 -30.09
C VAL A 32 -22.79 40.31 -30.87
N ASP A 33 -21.89 40.88 -31.66
CA ASP A 33 -20.94 40.12 -32.47
C ASP A 33 -19.94 39.36 -31.58
N ARG A 34 -19.44 39.99 -30.50
CA ARG A 34 -18.62 39.30 -29.49
C ARG A 34 -19.36 38.19 -28.75
N VAL A 35 -20.63 38.39 -28.43
CA VAL A 35 -21.46 37.34 -27.79
C VAL A 35 -21.64 36.16 -28.75
N ARG A 36 -21.82 36.41 -30.05
CA ARG A 36 -21.91 35.35 -31.06
C ARG A 36 -20.60 34.59 -31.21
N GLU A 37 -19.47 35.29 -31.17
CA GLU A 37 -18.13 34.66 -31.18
C GLU A 37 -17.93 33.77 -29.95
N LEU A 38 -18.25 34.27 -28.75
CA LEU A 38 -18.20 33.49 -27.52
C LEU A 38 -19.12 32.27 -27.56
N ASP A 39 -20.34 32.39 -28.07
CA ASP A 39 -21.26 31.26 -28.24
C ASP A 39 -20.69 30.18 -29.18
N SER A 40 -19.98 30.61 -30.23
CA SER A 40 -19.33 29.70 -31.17
C SER A 40 -18.15 28.97 -30.51
N SER A 41 -17.30 29.70 -29.77
CA SER A 41 -16.21 29.09 -29.00
C SER A 41 -16.69 28.14 -27.91
N ILE A 42 -17.81 28.44 -27.24
CA ILE A 42 -18.41 27.54 -26.24
C ILE A 42 -18.82 26.21 -26.89
N LYS A 43 -19.48 26.25 -28.05
CA LYS A 43 -19.87 25.04 -28.79
C LYS A 43 -18.68 24.21 -29.24
N GLU A 44 -17.60 24.86 -29.68
CA GLU A 44 -16.36 24.16 -30.02
C GLU A 44 -15.76 23.45 -28.79
N LEU A 45 -15.72 24.11 -27.63
CA LEU A 45 -15.25 23.51 -26.39
C LEU A 45 -16.14 22.36 -25.91
N GLU A 46 -17.46 22.46 -26.07
CA GLU A 46 -18.39 21.37 -25.77
C GLU A 46 -18.12 20.14 -26.64
N ASN A 47 -17.93 20.33 -27.95
CA ASN A 47 -17.57 19.24 -28.86
C ASN A 47 -16.23 18.56 -28.51
N ILE A 48 -15.21 19.36 -28.15
CA ILE A 48 -13.91 18.81 -27.72
C ILE A 48 -14.08 17.98 -26.45
N ARG A 49 -14.82 18.51 -25.47
CA ARG A 49 -15.10 17.79 -24.22
C ARG A 49 -15.84 16.48 -24.46
N GLU A 50 -16.83 16.45 -25.36
CA GLU A 50 -17.54 15.22 -25.72
C GLU A 50 -16.63 14.19 -26.40
N SER A 51 -15.77 14.63 -27.31
CA SER A 51 -14.75 13.77 -27.94
C SER A 51 -13.77 13.19 -26.91
N ASP A 52 -13.23 14.03 -26.02
CA ASP A 52 -12.24 13.59 -25.03
C ASP A 52 -12.87 12.63 -24.00
N THR A 53 -14.10 12.89 -23.58
CA THR A 53 -14.82 11.99 -22.67
C THR A 53 -15.13 10.65 -23.32
N PHE A 54 -15.48 10.63 -24.60
CA PHE A 54 -15.65 9.38 -25.35
C PHE A 54 -14.34 8.58 -25.45
N GLN A 55 -13.23 9.24 -25.82
CA GLN A 55 -11.92 8.58 -25.89
C GLN A 55 -11.45 8.06 -24.53
N MET A 56 -11.73 8.78 -23.43
CA MET A 56 -11.43 8.27 -22.09
C MET A 56 -12.23 7.02 -21.75
N HIS A 57 -13.52 6.97 -22.10
CA HIS A 57 -14.35 5.77 -21.85
C HIS A 57 -13.86 4.56 -22.63
N GLU A 58 -13.46 4.75 -23.89
CA GLU A 58 -12.89 3.68 -24.71
C GLU A 58 -11.60 3.12 -24.08
N LYS A 59 -10.67 3.99 -23.67
CA LYS A 59 -9.44 3.56 -23.00
C LYS A 59 -9.70 2.88 -21.65
N LEU A 60 -10.66 3.36 -20.87
CA LEU A 60 -11.05 2.72 -19.61
C LEU A 60 -11.57 1.30 -19.85
N PHE A 61 -12.39 1.10 -20.88
CA PHE A 61 -12.91 -0.22 -21.23
C PHE A 61 -11.80 -1.19 -21.67
N GLU A 62 -10.81 -0.70 -22.43
CA GLU A 62 -9.63 -1.50 -22.79
C GLU A 62 -8.83 -1.92 -21.55
N VAL A 63 -8.57 -0.98 -20.63
CA VAL A 63 -7.86 -1.25 -19.37
C VAL A 63 -8.61 -2.27 -18.51
N ASP A 64 -9.93 -2.16 -18.38
CA ASP A 64 -10.75 -3.14 -17.65
C ASP A 64 -10.62 -4.54 -18.25
N GLY A 65 -10.59 -4.66 -19.58
CA GLY A 65 -10.35 -5.93 -20.27
C GLY A 65 -8.96 -6.51 -20.00
N GLU A 66 -7.93 -5.67 -19.92
CA GLU A 66 -6.57 -6.10 -19.57
C GLU A 66 -6.45 -6.54 -18.10
N VAL A 67 -7.09 -5.82 -17.19
CA VAL A 67 -7.15 -6.17 -15.75
C VAL A 67 -7.81 -7.53 -15.57
N GLU A 68 -8.94 -7.79 -16.24
CA GLU A 68 -9.62 -9.09 -16.15
C GLU A 68 -8.75 -10.23 -16.69
N LYS A 69 -8.04 -10.00 -17.81
CA LYS A 69 -7.08 -10.97 -18.34
C LYS A 69 -5.92 -11.23 -17.37
N MET A 70 -5.46 -10.21 -16.65
CA MET A 70 -4.42 -10.33 -15.63
C MET A 70 -4.91 -11.14 -14.43
N ASN A 71 -6.14 -10.89 -13.97
CA ASN A 71 -6.77 -11.64 -12.89
C ASN A 71 -6.87 -13.13 -13.22
N LEU A 72 -7.28 -13.48 -14.45
CA LEU A 72 -7.33 -14.88 -14.90
C LEU A 72 -5.94 -15.54 -14.91
N ARG A 73 -4.89 -14.79 -15.28
CA ARG A 73 -3.50 -15.28 -15.23
C ARG A 73 -3.03 -15.52 -13.80
N ILE A 74 -3.32 -14.60 -12.87
CA ILE A 74 -3.01 -14.73 -11.45
C ILE A 74 -3.69 -15.98 -10.88
N ALA A 75 -5.00 -16.13 -11.12
CA ALA A 75 -5.75 -17.30 -10.66
C ALA A 75 -5.18 -18.63 -11.22
N SER A 76 -4.73 -18.63 -12.47
CA SER A 76 -4.10 -19.79 -13.10
C SER A 76 -2.74 -20.11 -12.47
N PHE A 77 -1.93 -19.08 -12.21
CA PHE A 77 -0.64 -19.23 -11.54
C PHE A 77 -0.80 -19.75 -10.11
N GLU A 78 -1.76 -19.24 -9.33
CA GLU A 78 -2.04 -19.72 -7.99
C GLU A 78 -2.42 -21.21 -7.97
N ARG A 79 -3.26 -21.66 -8.91
CA ARG A 79 -3.61 -23.08 -9.02
C ARG A 79 -2.39 -23.95 -9.31
N LEU A 80 -1.57 -23.53 -10.28
CA LEU A 80 -0.34 -24.24 -10.63
C LEU A 80 0.63 -24.31 -9.44
N SER A 81 0.83 -23.19 -8.76
CA SER A 81 1.67 -23.09 -7.57
C SER A 81 1.18 -24.03 -6.47
N ARG A 82 -0.13 -24.03 -6.14
CA ARG A 82 -0.68 -24.96 -5.13
C ARG A 82 -0.44 -26.42 -5.48
N VAL A 83 -0.61 -26.81 -6.75
CA VAL A 83 -0.38 -28.19 -7.18
C VAL A 83 1.09 -28.57 -7.09
N GLN A 84 2.00 -27.70 -7.54
CA GLN A 84 3.44 -27.98 -7.52
C GLN A 84 3.99 -28.00 -6.10
N PHE A 85 3.68 -26.99 -5.28
CA PHE A 85 4.07 -26.96 -3.87
C PHE A 85 3.46 -28.13 -3.09
N GLY A 86 2.21 -28.50 -3.36
CA GLY A 86 1.59 -29.69 -2.78
C GLY A 86 2.38 -30.98 -3.07
N LYS A 87 2.80 -31.17 -4.33
CA LYS A 87 3.64 -32.33 -4.70
C LYS A 87 5.00 -32.33 -4.00
N ILE A 88 5.61 -31.16 -3.83
CA ILE A 88 6.88 -31.02 -3.11
C ILE A 88 6.69 -31.39 -1.63
N ILE A 89 5.64 -30.85 -0.99
CA ILE A 89 5.32 -31.14 0.42
C ILE A 89 5.10 -32.64 0.61
N GLU A 90 4.33 -33.30 -0.26
CA GLU A 90 4.08 -34.74 -0.15
C GLU A 90 5.37 -35.57 -0.34
N ARG A 91 6.27 -35.15 -1.23
CA ARG A 91 7.59 -35.78 -1.36
C ARG A 91 8.41 -35.63 -0.08
N MET A 92 8.48 -34.42 0.48
CA MET A 92 9.23 -34.15 1.71
C MET A 92 8.66 -34.96 2.89
N LYS A 93 7.33 -35.05 3.03
CA LYS A 93 6.68 -35.90 4.04
C LYS A 93 7.09 -37.37 3.92
N SER A 94 7.13 -37.89 2.69
CA SER A 94 7.55 -39.28 2.45
C SER A 94 9.02 -39.50 2.82
N GLU A 95 9.90 -38.57 2.48
CA GLU A 95 11.32 -38.66 2.85
C GLU A 95 11.53 -38.58 4.36
N VAL A 96 10.86 -37.65 5.04
CA VAL A 96 10.89 -37.54 6.50
C VAL A 96 10.40 -38.83 7.16
N SER A 97 9.29 -39.41 6.67
CA SER A 97 8.77 -40.67 7.22
C SER A 97 9.79 -41.82 7.12
N LYS A 98 10.48 -41.95 5.98
CA LYS A 98 11.54 -42.95 5.80
C LYS A 98 12.73 -42.72 6.74
N ILE A 99 13.10 -41.46 6.96
CA ILE A 99 14.17 -41.10 7.90
C ILE A 99 13.77 -41.49 9.33
N THR A 100 12.53 -41.20 9.73
CA THR A 100 12.00 -41.57 11.05
C THR A 100 11.99 -43.09 11.25
N GLU A 101 11.47 -43.86 10.28
CA GLU A 101 11.48 -45.33 10.35
C GLU A 101 12.91 -45.91 10.49
N ASN A 102 13.87 -45.35 9.76
CA ASN A 102 15.27 -45.77 9.87
C ASN A 102 15.87 -45.39 11.22
N LEU A 103 15.52 -44.24 11.79
CA LEU A 103 15.97 -43.79 13.10
C LEU A 103 15.45 -44.74 14.20
N ASP A 104 14.17 -45.09 14.14
CA ASP A 104 13.54 -46.03 15.08
C ASP A 104 14.20 -47.42 15.00
N ALA A 105 14.50 -47.90 13.79
CA ALA A 105 15.21 -49.16 13.59
C ALA A 105 16.66 -49.12 14.13
N LEU A 106 17.35 -47.99 13.97
CA LEU A 106 18.69 -47.77 14.54
C LEU A 106 18.64 -47.75 16.07
N GLN A 107 17.70 -47.01 16.66
CA GLN A 107 17.50 -46.99 18.12
C GLN A 107 17.24 -48.39 18.67
N GLY A 108 16.38 -49.18 18.02
CA GLY A 108 16.14 -50.58 18.41
C GLY A 108 17.40 -51.45 18.37
N ARG A 109 18.29 -51.23 17.39
CA ARG A 109 19.58 -51.94 17.30
C ARG A 109 20.58 -51.50 18.37
N VAL A 110 20.63 -50.20 18.70
CA VAL A 110 21.51 -49.71 19.78
C VAL A 110 21.11 -50.34 21.12
N ILE A 111 19.81 -50.38 21.44
CA ILE A 111 19.30 -51.01 22.67
C ILE A 111 19.71 -52.48 22.76
N LEU A 112 19.61 -53.23 21.64
CA LEU A 112 20.05 -54.63 21.59
C LEU A 112 21.56 -54.78 21.85
N LEU A 113 22.38 -53.92 21.27
CA LEU A 113 23.83 -53.95 21.47
C LEU A 113 24.23 -53.59 22.90
N GLU A 114 23.54 -52.64 23.53
CA GLU A 114 23.74 -52.30 24.94
C GLU A 114 23.41 -53.49 25.85
N PHE A 115 22.35 -54.24 25.54
CA PHE A 115 21.95 -55.45 26.28
C PHE A 115 22.96 -56.61 26.12
N GLU A 116 23.46 -56.83 24.90
CA GLU A 116 24.50 -57.85 24.64
C GLU A 116 25.85 -57.51 25.29
N GLN A 117 26.15 -56.22 25.51
CA GLN A 117 27.35 -55.78 26.22
C GLN A 117 27.27 -56.00 27.73
N GLU A 118 26.08 -55.87 28.33
CA GLU A 118 25.87 -56.14 29.76
C GLU A 118 25.98 -57.65 30.10
N GLU A 119 25.59 -58.55 29.20
CA GLU A 119 25.78 -60.01 29.39
C GLU A 119 27.24 -60.49 29.19
N SER A 120 28.13 -59.64 28.66
CA SER A 120 29.53 -59.98 28.37
C SER A 120 30.55 -59.31 29.31
N SER A 121 30.13 -58.86 30.50
CA SER A 121 31.09 -58.41 31.51
C SER A 121 31.80 -59.59 32.19
N PRO A 122 33.12 -59.78 32.01
CA PRO A 122 33.84 -60.87 32.65
C PRO A 122 34.11 -60.53 34.13
N GLN A 123 33.63 -61.39 35.02
CA GLN A 123 33.74 -61.29 36.48
C GLN A 123 35.15 -61.66 36.97
N TRP A 124 36.18 -60.96 36.51
CA TRP A 124 37.54 -61.10 37.01
C TRP A 124 38.25 -59.76 36.92
N MET A 125 38.24 -59.03 38.03
CA MET A 125 39.34 -58.21 38.57
C MET A 125 38.82 -57.50 39.82
N GLU A 126 38.51 -58.28 40.86
CA GLU A 126 38.72 -57.82 42.23
C GLU A 126 40.17 -58.16 42.58
N ASP A 127 41.04 -57.15 42.67
CA ASP A 127 42.12 -57.08 43.67
C ASP A 127 42.94 -55.79 43.52
N GLY A 128 43.03 -55.04 44.63
CA GLY A 128 44.26 -54.35 45.01
C GLY A 128 44.37 -52.83 44.79
N HIS A 129 44.10 -52.08 45.86
CA HIS A 129 44.83 -50.89 46.37
C HIS A 129 45.09 -49.69 45.42
N SER A 130 44.52 -48.49 45.61
CA SER A 130 44.58 -47.52 46.72
C SER A 130 45.31 -46.23 46.27
N GLN A 131 44.62 -45.09 46.48
CA GLN A 131 45.13 -43.70 46.60
C GLN A 131 45.58 -42.99 45.28
N GLU A 132 45.23 -41.74 44.98
CA GLU A 132 44.67 -40.64 45.78
C GLU A 132 44.29 -39.42 44.92
N HIS A 133 43.34 -38.61 45.45
CA HIS A 133 43.12 -37.14 45.27
C HIS A 133 42.71 -36.60 43.88
N GLU A 134 41.67 -35.76 43.68
CA GLU A 134 41.08 -34.72 44.55
C GLU A 134 39.60 -34.38 44.17
N GLN A 135 38.74 -34.36 45.19
CA GLN A 135 37.63 -33.43 45.50
C GLN A 135 36.44 -33.15 44.52
N LEU A 136 35.33 -33.83 44.85
CA LEU A 136 33.90 -33.42 44.86
C LEU A 136 33.61 -32.26 45.88
N PRO A 137 32.36 -31.82 46.19
CA PRO A 137 31.04 -31.82 45.51
C PRO A 137 30.23 -30.49 45.68
N GLY A 138 28.99 -30.44 45.15
CA GLY A 138 27.98 -29.50 45.66
C GLY A 138 26.70 -29.39 44.84
N GLU A 139 25.85 -30.42 44.92
CA GLU A 139 24.45 -30.42 44.46
C GLU A 139 23.62 -29.27 45.09
N GLN A 140 22.64 -28.73 44.36
CA GLN A 140 21.20 -28.88 44.66
C GLN A 140 20.32 -27.87 43.88
N ASN A 141 19.40 -28.43 43.09
CA ASN A 141 17.97 -28.07 42.96
C ASN A 141 17.56 -26.63 42.59
N ASN A 142 16.99 -26.47 41.39
CA ASN A 142 15.58 -26.09 41.27
C ASN A 142 15.01 -26.41 39.87
N ALA A 143 13.95 -27.21 39.88
CA ALA A 143 13.04 -27.36 38.76
C ALA A 143 12.13 -26.12 38.65
N VAL A 144 12.02 -25.52 37.46
CA VAL A 144 10.78 -24.91 36.95
C VAL A 144 10.74 -25.08 35.43
N ASN A 145 9.91 -26.02 34.99
CA ASN A 145 9.08 -26.01 33.78
C ASN A 145 9.62 -25.29 32.53
N THR A 146 10.24 -26.05 31.61
CA THR A 146 10.08 -25.83 30.17
C THR A 146 8.96 -26.74 29.68
N ASP A 147 7.73 -26.38 30.02
CA ASP A 147 6.51 -26.89 29.38
C ASP A 147 5.71 -25.66 28.92
N GLY A 148 5.32 -25.66 27.65
CA GLY A 148 4.64 -24.54 27.03
C GLY A 148 5.01 -24.31 25.58
N GLY A 149 4.81 -25.34 24.75
CA GLY A 149 4.58 -25.28 23.31
C GLY A 149 5.23 -24.14 22.53
N GLU A 150 6.27 -24.46 21.79
CA GLU A 150 6.54 -23.80 20.52
C GLU A 150 5.36 -24.07 19.58
N GLU A 151 4.25 -23.37 19.80
CA GLU A 151 3.38 -23.03 18.70
C GLU A 151 4.29 -22.30 17.72
N CYS A 152 4.57 -22.95 16.59
CA CYS A 152 4.85 -22.29 15.33
C CYS A 152 3.76 -21.24 15.13
N ARG A 153 3.91 -20.06 15.76
CA ARG A 153 3.23 -18.85 15.34
C ARG A 153 3.73 -18.68 13.93
N ILE A 154 2.88 -19.08 12.99
CA ILE A 154 2.96 -18.69 11.59
C ILE A 154 3.33 -17.22 11.64
N MET A 155 4.59 -16.89 11.33
CA MET A 155 5.02 -15.52 11.22
C MET A 155 4.24 -15.00 10.03
N VAL A 156 3.07 -14.42 10.30
CA VAL A 156 2.23 -13.80 9.29
C VAL A 156 3.12 -12.75 8.65
N SER A 157 3.61 -13.07 7.47
CA SER A 157 4.48 -12.20 6.69
C SER A 157 3.82 -10.84 6.63
N ASP A 158 4.53 -9.81 7.08
CA ASP A 158 4.03 -8.44 7.09
C ASP A 158 3.53 -8.08 5.69
N PRO A 159 2.22 -7.90 5.47
CA PRO A 159 1.64 -7.72 4.15
C PRO A 159 2.17 -6.45 3.46
N PHE A 160 2.72 -5.51 4.22
CA PHE A 160 3.32 -4.29 3.71
C PHE A 160 4.75 -4.49 3.18
N LEU A 161 5.47 -5.53 3.60
CA LEU A 161 6.85 -5.81 3.19
C LEU A 161 6.95 -6.78 2.00
N GLY A 162 5.89 -7.54 1.73
CA GLY A 162 5.86 -8.57 0.68
C GLY A 162 5.44 -8.09 -0.72
N GLY A 163 5.24 -6.79 -0.93
CA GLY A 163 4.81 -6.23 -2.22
C GLY A 163 3.32 -6.47 -2.56
N ILE A 164 2.58 -7.20 -1.73
CA ILE A 164 1.14 -7.44 -1.84
C ILE A 164 0.45 -6.69 -0.70
N SER A 165 0.59 -5.36 -0.67
CA SER A 165 -0.19 -4.59 0.29
C SER A 165 -1.64 -4.53 -0.19
N PRO A 166 -2.62 -4.88 0.66
CA PRO A 166 -4.04 -4.78 0.31
C PRO A 166 -4.52 -3.33 0.15
N LEU A 167 -3.69 -2.35 0.53
CA LEU A 167 -3.94 -0.93 0.28
C LEU A 167 -3.04 -0.43 -0.85
N GLU A 168 -3.65 0.19 -1.85
CA GLU A 168 -2.91 0.87 -2.91
C GLU A 168 -2.06 2.01 -2.33
N GLY A 169 -0.83 2.12 -2.82
CA GLY A 169 0.07 3.19 -2.41
C GLY A 169 -0.44 4.55 -2.87
N TYR A 170 -0.16 5.59 -2.08
CA TYR A 170 -0.67 6.93 -2.30
C TYR A 170 0.41 7.87 -2.83
N ASP A 171 0.15 8.52 -3.96
CA ASP A 171 1.18 9.13 -4.82
C ASP A 171 1.14 10.66 -4.92
N GLY A 172 -0.03 11.26 -4.71
CA GLY A 172 -0.27 12.66 -5.06
C GLY A 172 -1.67 12.93 -5.60
N ASN A 173 -2.45 11.89 -5.92
CA ASN A 173 -3.60 12.04 -6.80
C ASN A 173 -4.80 12.75 -6.12
N PRO A 174 -5.32 13.86 -6.69
CA PRO A 174 -6.44 14.61 -6.12
C PRO A 174 -7.79 13.87 -6.17
N THR A 175 -7.89 12.76 -6.91
CA THR A 175 -9.10 11.93 -6.96
C THR A 175 -9.35 11.15 -5.67
N ILE A 176 -8.30 10.88 -4.89
CA ILE A 176 -8.38 10.19 -3.60
C ILE A 176 -7.98 11.17 -2.51
N SER A 177 -8.94 11.53 -1.66
CA SER A 177 -8.68 12.36 -0.48
C SER A 177 -7.74 11.62 0.48
N PHE A 178 -6.63 12.27 0.86
CA PHE A 178 -5.67 11.70 1.80
C PHE A 178 -6.31 11.28 3.11
N ALA A 179 -7.20 12.12 3.68
CA ALA A 179 -7.89 11.80 4.93
C ALA A 179 -8.69 10.50 4.82
N ARG A 180 -9.35 10.26 3.67
CA ARG A 180 -10.06 9.00 3.42
C ARG A 180 -9.11 7.82 3.22
N TRP A 181 -7.94 8.06 2.64
CA TRP A 181 -6.93 7.04 2.44
C TRP A 181 -6.25 6.64 3.77
N VAL A 182 -5.91 7.62 4.62
CA VAL A 182 -5.36 7.39 5.96
C VAL A 182 -6.36 6.66 6.85
N ALA A 183 -7.65 7.02 6.81
CA ALA A 183 -8.67 6.27 7.56
C ALA A 183 -8.71 4.78 7.17
N LYS A 184 -8.57 4.46 5.87
CA LYS A 184 -8.45 3.06 5.42
C LYS A 184 -7.17 2.39 5.91
N LEU A 185 -6.06 3.13 5.95
CA LEU A 185 -4.79 2.64 6.50
C LEU A 185 -4.93 2.33 7.99
N GLU A 186 -5.55 3.22 8.77
CA GLU A 186 -5.81 3.03 10.20
C GLU A 186 -6.72 1.82 10.43
N ASP A 187 -7.79 1.68 9.66
CA ASP A 187 -8.68 0.51 9.71
C ASP A 187 -7.90 -0.78 9.45
N MET A 188 -7.01 -0.82 8.46
CA MET A 188 -6.19 -2.02 8.22
C MET A 188 -5.16 -2.27 9.33
N LEU A 189 -4.53 -1.22 9.85
CA LEU A 189 -3.54 -1.36 10.92
C LEU A 189 -4.19 -1.74 12.26
N SER A 190 -5.49 -1.44 12.45
CA SER A 190 -6.27 -1.87 13.62
C SER A 190 -6.38 -3.39 13.71
N LEU A 191 -6.27 -4.11 12.59
CA LEU A 191 -6.22 -5.57 12.53
C LEU A 191 -4.92 -6.15 13.11
N TYR A 192 -3.92 -5.30 13.39
CA TYR A 192 -2.62 -5.66 13.93
C TYR A 192 -2.32 -4.85 15.21
N PRO A 193 -3.06 -5.08 16.31
CA PRO A 193 -2.95 -4.28 17.54
C PRO A 193 -1.57 -4.36 18.22
N GLN A 194 -0.74 -5.35 17.86
CA GLN A 194 0.64 -5.51 18.33
C GLN A 194 1.63 -4.50 17.72
N LEU A 195 1.23 -3.71 16.72
CA LEU A 195 2.13 -2.74 16.09
C LEU A 195 2.33 -1.51 16.96
N THR A 196 3.60 -1.18 17.21
CA THR A 196 3.96 0.08 17.86
C THR A 196 3.76 1.26 16.89
N GLU A 197 3.57 2.47 17.41
CA GLU A 197 3.43 3.67 16.56
C GLU A 197 4.59 3.85 15.55
N PRO A 198 5.88 3.66 15.92
CA PRO A 198 6.98 3.71 14.96
C PRO A 198 6.86 2.68 13.82
N GLN A 199 6.31 1.50 14.12
CA GLN A 199 6.08 0.44 13.13
C GLN A 199 4.92 0.78 12.20
N LYS A 200 3.87 1.44 12.70
CA LYS A 200 2.76 1.94 11.90
C LYS A 200 3.22 3.06 10.95
N LEU A 201 4.00 4.01 11.46
CA LEU A 201 4.62 5.08 10.67
C LEU A 201 5.57 4.54 9.60
N SER A 202 6.32 3.48 9.90
CA SER A 202 7.17 2.81 8.90
C SER A 202 6.36 2.24 7.74
N ARG A 203 5.18 1.68 8.01
CA ARG A 203 4.26 1.15 6.98
C ARG A 203 3.61 2.27 6.16
N LEU A 204 3.17 3.34 6.82
CA LEU A 204 2.74 4.57 6.14
C LEU A 204 3.80 5.02 5.15
N ARG A 205 5.06 5.13 5.62
CA ARG A 205 6.19 5.55 4.79
C ARG A 205 6.32 4.69 3.53
N ILE A 206 6.23 3.36 3.66
CA ILE A 206 6.33 2.41 2.54
C ILE A 206 5.19 2.58 1.52
N LEU A 207 4.00 2.93 2.00
CA LEU A 207 2.80 3.07 1.17
C LEU A 207 2.72 4.41 0.45
N LEU A 208 3.43 5.44 0.94
CA LEU A 208 3.57 6.69 0.23
C LEU A 208 4.51 6.50 -0.98
N LYS A 209 4.09 7.04 -2.13
CA LYS A 209 4.82 7.01 -3.40
C LYS A 209 5.00 8.43 -3.94
N GLY A 210 5.91 8.59 -4.90
CA GLY A 210 6.06 9.83 -5.67
C GLY A 210 6.21 11.09 -4.81
N GLN A 211 5.39 12.10 -5.10
CA GLN A 211 5.43 13.41 -4.44
C GLN A 211 5.07 13.30 -2.95
N ALA A 212 4.04 12.51 -2.63
CA ALA A 212 3.61 12.34 -1.24
C ALA A 212 4.72 11.74 -0.34
N ARG A 213 5.55 10.87 -0.90
CA ARG A 213 6.72 10.32 -0.19
C ARG A 213 7.84 11.35 -0.02
N ALA A 214 8.14 12.09 -1.08
CA ALA A 214 9.18 13.13 -1.04
C ALA A 214 8.87 14.20 0.00
N GLU A 215 7.61 14.61 0.10
CA GLU A 215 7.19 15.63 1.07
C GLU A 215 7.12 15.09 2.50
N PHE A 216 6.76 13.81 2.70
CA PHE A 216 6.86 13.16 4.01
C PHE A 216 8.30 13.07 4.50
N ASP A 217 9.24 12.74 3.61
CA ASP A 217 10.67 12.64 3.95
C ASP A 217 11.33 14.02 4.15
N ALA A 218 10.76 15.09 3.58
CA ALA A 218 11.27 16.47 3.69
C ALA A 218 10.79 17.23 4.95
N MET A 219 10.05 16.58 5.85
CA MET A 219 9.54 17.22 7.07
C MET A 219 10.63 17.39 8.12
N ASP A 220 10.79 18.63 8.61
CA ASP A 220 11.72 18.94 9.70
C ASP A 220 11.35 18.24 11.01
N THR A 221 10.04 18.00 11.22
CA THR A 221 9.52 17.24 12.36
C THR A 221 8.65 16.10 11.86
N PRO A 222 9.14 14.84 11.94
CA PRO A 222 8.34 13.69 11.55
C PRO A 222 7.19 13.51 12.54
N PRO A 223 6.02 13.02 12.07
CA PRO A 223 4.89 12.76 12.94
C PRO A 223 5.23 11.65 13.94
N THR A 224 4.71 11.75 15.16
CA THR A 224 4.99 10.77 16.22
C THR A 224 3.93 9.68 16.31
N ASP A 225 2.75 9.93 15.76
CA ASP A 225 1.65 8.99 15.66
C ASP A 225 0.88 9.15 14.33
N LEU A 226 0.05 8.17 13.99
CA LEU A 226 -0.78 8.21 12.78
C LEU A 226 -1.92 9.24 12.83
N SER A 227 -2.38 9.60 14.02
CA SER A 227 -3.50 10.53 14.20
C SER A 227 -3.13 11.96 13.80
N GLU A 228 -1.86 12.34 13.99
CA GLU A 228 -1.27 13.58 13.50
C GLU A 228 -1.27 13.60 11.96
N VAL A 229 -0.98 12.46 11.33
CA VAL A 229 -0.95 12.32 9.86
C VAL A 229 -2.33 12.51 9.23
N GLY A 230 -3.39 11.97 9.85
CA GLY A 230 -4.76 12.11 9.34
C GLY A 230 -5.28 13.55 9.31
N GLN A 231 -4.73 14.42 10.16
CA GLN A 231 -5.04 15.86 10.18
C GLN A 231 -4.32 16.65 9.10
N TRP A 232 -3.31 16.05 8.47
CA TRP A 232 -2.56 16.68 7.40
C TRP A 232 -3.35 16.54 6.11
N GLY A 233 -4.43 17.32 5.98
CA GLY A 233 -5.23 17.42 4.76
C GLY A 233 -4.36 17.84 3.57
N TYR A 234 -3.73 16.83 2.96
CA TYR A 234 -2.92 16.85 1.76
C TYR A 234 -2.24 18.19 1.42
N PHE A 235 -1.04 18.41 1.96
CA PHE A 235 -0.11 19.46 1.50
C PHE A 235 -0.67 20.89 1.47
N GLY A 236 -1.38 21.29 2.53
CA GLY A 236 -1.72 22.67 2.76
C GLY A 236 -0.69 23.41 3.62
N LYS A 237 0.22 24.17 2.98
CA LYS A 237 1.08 25.25 3.53
C LYS A 237 2.44 24.77 4.07
N LEU A 238 3.56 24.94 3.36
CA LEU A 238 4.24 26.25 3.20
C LEU A 238 3.97 27.17 4.39
N HIS A 239 4.86 27.12 5.38
CA HIS A 239 4.93 28.03 6.53
C HIS A 239 3.76 28.00 7.53
N ARG A 240 4.06 27.52 8.74
CA ARG A 240 4.12 28.41 9.90
C ARG A 240 5.44 28.26 10.60
#